data_AF-A0A124JXC7-F1
#
_entry.id   AF-A0A124JXC7-F1
#
_cell.length_a   1.000
_cell.length_b   1.000
_cell.length_c   1.000
_cell.angle_alpha   90.00
_cell.angle_beta   90.00
_cell.angle_gamma   90.00
#
_symmetry.space_group_name_H-M   'P 1'
#
loop_
_entity.id
_entity.type
_entity.pdbx_description
1 polymer ?
#
loop_
_entity_poly.entity_id
_entity_poly.type
_entity_poly.pdbx_seq_one_letter_code
_entity_poly.pdbx_strand_id
1 'polypeptide(L)'
;MAMSNAERQRRYRQKLKARASGDALADRTRDAVERAVAALWAFHERPAPSGLRWADIDGCTSVEVYRGELQRSPGNLLQACRAFLPDFEGLNDDEARAIQTIIEISDALRLATPPGSGNLVMVPSVAA
;
A
#
# COMPACT_ATOMS: atom_id res chain seq x y z
N MET A 1 0.72 -39.46 -18.35
CA MET A 1 -0.18 -38.96 -19.41
C MET A 1 0.02 -37.46 -19.55
N ALA A 2 0.29 -36.96 -20.77
CA ALA A 2 0.42 -35.52 -21.01
C ALA A 2 -0.97 -34.86 -21.01
N MET A 3 -1.13 -33.70 -20.35
CA MET A 3 -2.39 -32.95 -20.37
C MET A 3 -2.84 -32.66 -21.80
N SER A 4 -4.10 -32.94 -22.08
CA SER A 4 -4.77 -32.59 -23.33
C SER A 4 -4.86 -31.06 -23.51
N ASN A 5 -5.00 -30.61 -24.75
CA ASN A 5 -5.15 -29.18 -25.05
C ASN A 5 -6.40 -28.57 -24.35
N ALA A 6 -7.50 -29.33 -24.28
CA ALA A 6 -8.72 -28.92 -23.59
C ALA A 6 -8.49 -28.70 -22.08
N GLU A 7 -7.74 -29.58 -21.42
CA GLU A 7 -7.40 -29.42 -19.99
C GLU A 7 -6.48 -28.22 -19.74
N ARG A 8 -5.52 -27.96 -20.65
CA ARG A 8 -4.68 -26.76 -20.57
C ARG A 8 -5.50 -25.48 -20.70
N GLN A 9 -6.41 -25.42 -21.68
CA GLN A 9 -7.28 -24.26 -21.87
C GLN A 9 -8.23 -24.06 -20.67
N ARG A 10 -8.80 -25.14 -20.11
CA ARG A 10 -9.62 -25.07 -18.90
C ARG A 10 -8.83 -24.53 -17.70
N ARG A 11 -7.61 -25.05 -17.46
CA ARG A 11 -6.73 -24.55 -16.38
C ARG A 11 -6.31 -23.10 -16.60
N TYR A 12 -6.03 -22.71 -17.84
CA TYR A 12 -5.68 -21.32 -18.17
C TYR A 12 -6.83 -20.37 -17.84
N ARG A 13 -8.07 -20.69 -18.27
CA ARG A 13 -9.26 -19.88 -17.95
C ARG A 13 -9.56 -19.85 -16.45
N GLN A 14 -9.37 -20.96 -15.74
CA GLN A 14 -9.51 -21.00 -14.28
C GLN A 14 -8.48 -20.10 -13.59
N LYS A 15 -7.20 -20.13 -14.01
CA LYS A 15 -6.16 -19.23 -13.50
C LYS A 15 -6.48 -17.76 -13.80
N LEU A 16 -6.99 -17.47 -14.99
CA LEU A 16 -7.38 -16.10 -15.37
C LEU A 16 -8.53 -15.60 -14.48
N LYS A 17 -9.57 -16.42 -14.29
CA LYS A 17 -10.71 -16.08 -13.43
C LYS A 17 -10.30 -15.91 -11.96
N ALA A 18 -9.40 -16.76 -11.46
CA ALA A 18 -8.86 -16.65 -10.11
C ALA A 18 -8.03 -15.36 -9.92
N ARG A 19 -7.26 -14.92 -10.93
CA ARG A 19 -6.53 -13.64 -10.88
C ARG A 19 -7.46 -12.43 -10.96
N ALA A 20 -8.60 -12.58 -11.61
CA ALA A 20 -9.61 -11.52 -11.76
C ALA A 20 -10.61 -11.48 -10.61
N SER A 21 -10.53 -12.37 -9.61
CA SER A 21 -11.42 -12.35 -8.46
C SER A 21 -11.11 -11.17 -7.52
N GLY A 22 -12.11 -10.71 -6.79
CA GLY A 22 -11.97 -9.65 -5.79
C GLY A 22 -11.03 -10.04 -4.64
N ASP A 23 -11.03 -11.31 -4.23
CA ASP A 23 -10.13 -11.81 -3.17
C ASP A 23 -8.65 -11.69 -3.58
N ALA A 24 -8.35 -11.99 -4.85
CA ALA A 24 -7.01 -11.81 -5.39
C ALA A 24 -6.60 -10.33 -5.47
N LEU A 25 -7.55 -9.38 -5.47
CA LEU A 25 -7.25 -7.96 -5.34
C LEU A 25 -6.90 -7.61 -3.89
N ALA A 26 -7.67 -8.09 -2.91
CA ALA A 26 -7.38 -7.85 -1.50
C ALA A 26 -6.01 -8.39 -1.07
N ASP A 27 -5.65 -9.59 -1.52
CA ASP A 27 -4.34 -10.19 -1.27
C ASP A 27 -3.21 -9.37 -1.92
N ARG A 28 -3.38 -8.97 -3.19
CA ARG A 28 -2.39 -8.12 -3.89
C ARG A 28 -2.21 -6.76 -3.23
N THR A 29 -3.28 -6.16 -2.72
CA THR A 29 -3.19 -4.90 -1.98
C THR A 29 -2.44 -5.10 -0.67
N ARG A 30 -2.69 -6.18 0.08
CA ARG A 30 -1.90 -6.52 1.28
C ARG A 30 -0.43 -6.68 0.93
N ASP A 31 -0.09 -7.45 -0.10
CA ASP A 31 1.30 -7.63 -0.55
C ASP A 31 1.97 -6.32 -1.00
N ALA A 32 1.21 -5.40 -1.62
CA ALA A 32 1.72 -4.08 -1.97
C ALA A 32 2.02 -3.24 -0.71
N VAL A 33 1.15 -3.29 0.30
CA VAL A 33 1.35 -2.58 1.57
C VAL A 33 2.59 -3.12 2.29
N GLU A 34 2.75 -4.44 2.37
CA GLU A 34 3.92 -5.07 2.99
C GLU A 34 5.23 -4.61 2.34
N ARG A 35 5.28 -4.57 1.00
CA ARG A 35 6.45 -4.09 0.26
C ARG A 35 6.74 -2.61 0.47
N ALA A 36 5.70 -1.77 0.52
CA ALA A 36 5.87 -0.34 0.79
C ALA A 36 6.38 -0.09 2.21
N VAL A 37 5.85 -0.79 3.22
CA VAL A 37 6.34 -0.71 4.61
C VAL A 37 7.81 -1.14 4.69
N ALA A 38 8.18 -2.23 4.00
CA ALA A 38 9.56 -2.67 3.95
C ALA A 38 10.48 -1.64 3.28
N ALA A 39 10.04 -1.00 2.19
CA ALA A 39 10.80 0.05 1.50
C ALA A 39 11.00 1.29 2.38
N LEU A 40 9.93 1.74 3.04
CA LEU A 40 9.98 2.86 3.99
C LEU A 40 10.93 2.55 5.15
N TRP A 41 10.84 1.35 5.71
CA TRP A 41 11.73 0.92 6.78
C TRP A 41 13.18 0.87 6.31
N ALA A 42 13.46 0.25 5.16
CA ALA A 42 14.81 0.17 4.61
C ALA A 42 15.44 1.55 4.38
N PHE A 43 14.64 2.56 4.03
CA PHE A 43 15.09 3.95 4.01
C PHE A 43 15.41 4.48 5.42
N HIS A 44 14.56 4.22 6.42
CA HIS A 44 14.79 4.66 7.80
C HIS A 44 16.02 4.00 8.45
N GLU A 45 16.39 2.80 7.98
CA GLU A 45 17.59 2.12 8.44
C GLU A 45 18.89 2.75 7.91
N ARG A 46 18.81 3.56 6.86
CA ARG A 46 19.99 4.23 6.29
C ARG A 46 20.49 5.34 7.21
N PRO A 47 21.81 5.59 7.25
CA PRO A 47 22.35 6.74 7.95
C PRO A 47 21.91 8.02 7.24
N ALA A 48 21.41 8.98 8.02
CA ALA A 48 21.21 10.35 7.60
C ALA A 48 22.57 11.04 7.34
N PRO A 49 22.59 12.22 6.71
CA PRO A 49 23.82 12.99 6.52
C PRO A 49 24.59 13.30 7.82
N SER A 50 23.89 13.31 8.97
CA SER A 50 24.48 13.45 10.31
C SER A 50 25.17 12.19 10.82
N GLY A 51 25.05 11.05 10.12
CA GLY A 51 25.57 9.74 10.51
C GLY A 51 24.65 8.91 11.42
N LEU A 52 23.56 9.50 11.93
CA LEU A 52 22.54 8.78 12.71
C LEU A 52 21.50 8.16 11.79
N ARG A 53 20.94 7.00 12.14
CA ARG A 53 19.83 6.42 11.38
C ARG A 53 18.57 7.24 11.62
N TRP A 54 17.74 7.39 10.59
CA TRP A 54 16.43 8.05 10.76
C TRP A 54 15.56 7.34 11.80
N ALA A 55 15.64 6.00 11.84
CA ALA A 55 15.02 5.17 12.87
C ALA A 55 15.34 5.61 14.31
N ASP A 56 16.58 6.03 14.58
CA ASP A 56 17.03 6.47 15.91
C ASP A 56 16.50 7.87 16.26
N ILE A 57 16.30 8.72 15.23
CA ILE A 57 15.73 10.07 15.37
C ILE A 57 14.22 9.98 15.65
N ASP A 58 13.52 9.09 14.95
CA ASP A 58 12.08 8.90 15.06
C ASP A 58 11.67 7.98 16.21
N GLY A 59 12.64 7.42 16.94
CA GLY A 59 12.40 6.50 18.07
C GLY A 59 11.80 5.15 17.68
N CYS A 60 11.80 4.81 16.38
CA CYS A 60 11.28 3.56 15.86
C CYS A 60 12.42 2.55 15.69
N THR A 61 12.53 1.59 16.60
CA THR A 61 13.68 0.67 16.64
C THR A 61 13.49 -0.65 15.89
N SER A 62 12.27 -0.93 15.41
CA SER A 62 11.99 -2.12 14.60
C SER A 62 10.92 -1.88 13.54
N VAL A 63 10.89 -2.74 12.52
CA VAL A 63 9.87 -2.69 11.45
C VAL A 63 8.46 -2.91 11.99
N GLU A 64 8.29 -3.69 13.06
CA GLU A 64 7.00 -3.94 13.72
C GLU A 64 6.51 -2.70 14.46
N VAL A 65 7.41 -1.98 15.15
CA VAL A 65 7.08 -0.72 15.82
C VAL A 65 6.69 0.32 14.77
N TYR A 66 7.49 0.44 13.71
CA TYR A 66 7.21 1.36 12.60
C TYR A 66 5.88 1.02 11.90
N ARG A 67 5.59 -0.26 11.65
CA ARG A 67 4.28 -0.70 11.17
C ARG A 67 3.16 -0.27 12.12
N GLY A 68 3.35 -0.45 13.43
CA GLY A 68 2.39 -0.03 14.44
C GLY A 68 2.09 1.46 14.35
N GLU A 69 3.10 2.31 14.17
CA GLU A 69 2.96 3.75 13.95
C GLU A 69 2.12 4.07 12.71
N LEU A 70 2.42 3.41 11.59
CA LEU A 70 1.69 3.59 10.33
C LEU A 70 0.23 3.14 10.43
N GLN A 71 -0.08 2.18 11.31
CA GLN A 71 -1.44 1.66 11.51
C GLN A 71 -2.31 2.52 12.43
N ARG A 72 -1.73 3.46 13.19
CA ARG A 72 -2.49 4.29 14.15
C ARG A 72 -3.55 5.17 13.49
N SER A 73 -3.33 5.55 12.23
CA SER A 73 -4.27 6.37 11.47
C SER A 73 -4.32 5.94 10.01
N PRO A 74 -5.52 5.88 9.39
CA PRO A 74 -5.70 5.42 8.01
C PRO A 74 -5.03 6.31 6.94
N GLY A 75 -4.36 7.40 7.30
CA GLY A 75 -3.59 8.25 6.39
C GLY A 75 -2.06 8.13 6.50
N ASN A 76 -1.53 7.54 7.58
CA ASN A 76 -0.10 7.63 7.90
C ASN A 76 0.79 6.97 6.83
N LEU A 77 0.41 5.77 6.37
CA LEU A 77 1.13 5.09 5.29
C LEU A 77 1.19 5.95 4.02
N LEU A 78 0.06 6.53 3.60
CA LEU A 78 0.01 7.32 2.38
C LEU A 78 0.80 8.62 2.53
N GLN A 79 0.74 9.25 3.70
CA GLN A 79 1.53 10.43 4.01
C GLN A 79 3.03 10.13 3.95
N ALA A 80 3.47 9.03 4.57
CA ALA A 80 4.86 8.58 4.53
C ALA A 80 5.32 8.28 3.09
N CYS A 81 4.49 7.59 2.29
CA CYS A 81 4.77 7.35 0.88
C CYS A 81 4.90 8.65 0.07
N ARG A 82 3.99 9.61 0.26
CA ARG A 82 3.98 10.87 -0.48
C ARG A 82 5.12 11.82 -0.11
N ALA A 83 5.78 11.62 1.03
CA ALA A 83 6.96 12.40 1.41
C ALA A 83 8.13 12.25 0.43
N PHE A 84 8.12 11.20 -0.39
CA PHE A 84 9.13 10.93 -1.42
C PHE A 84 8.81 11.56 -2.78
N LEU A 85 7.64 12.18 -2.96
CA LEU A 85 7.32 12.86 -4.22
C LEU A 85 8.06 14.21 -4.34
N PRO A 86 8.40 14.65 -5.58
CA PRO A 86 8.12 13.99 -6.85
C PRO A 86 9.18 12.97 -7.30
N ASP A 87 10.39 13.00 -6.73
CA ASP A 87 11.58 12.38 -7.34
C ASP A 87 12.02 11.06 -6.73
N PHE A 88 11.37 10.61 -5.65
CA PHE A 88 11.74 9.41 -4.88
C PHE A 88 13.20 9.42 -4.41
N GLU A 89 13.69 10.61 -4.05
CA GLU A 89 15.09 10.81 -3.71
C GLU A 89 15.52 9.90 -2.55
N GLY A 90 16.69 9.29 -2.73
CA GLY A 90 17.27 8.42 -1.73
C GLY A 90 16.66 7.02 -1.65
N LEU A 91 15.77 6.63 -2.57
CA LEU A 91 15.27 5.26 -2.74
C LEU A 91 15.95 4.56 -3.93
N ASN A 92 15.99 3.23 -3.92
CA ASN A 92 16.31 2.47 -5.13
C ASN A 92 15.05 2.21 -5.99
N ASP A 93 15.23 1.69 -7.20
CA ASP A 93 14.14 1.45 -8.16
C ASP A 93 13.04 0.52 -7.64
N ASP A 94 13.38 -0.48 -6.82
CA ASP A 94 12.40 -1.42 -6.26
C ASP A 94 11.57 -0.77 -5.16
N GLU A 95 12.22 0.03 -4.31
CA GLU A 95 11.59 0.80 -3.24
C GLU A 95 10.67 1.88 -3.80
N ALA A 96 11.15 2.66 -4.76
CA ALA A 96 10.36 3.67 -5.44
C ALA A 96 9.11 3.05 -6.09
N ARG A 97 9.26 1.90 -6.76
CA ARG A 97 8.12 1.16 -7.34
C ARG A 97 7.13 0.67 -6.28
N ALA A 98 7.61 0.19 -5.13
CA ALA A 98 6.74 -0.24 -4.04
C ALA A 98 5.91 0.91 -3.46
N ILE A 99 6.53 2.07 -3.26
CA ILE A 99 5.87 3.28 -2.76
C ILE A 99 4.88 3.84 -3.80
N GLN A 100 5.32 3.98 -5.05
CA GLN A 100 4.49 4.46 -6.16
C GLN A 100 3.22 3.62 -6.32
N THR A 101 3.32 2.29 -6.21
CA THR A 101 2.17 1.37 -6.28
C THR A 101 1.09 1.74 -5.25
N ILE A 102 1.46 2.11 -4.02
CA ILE A 102 0.49 2.49 -2.98
C ILE A 102 -0.17 3.84 -3.29
N ILE A 103 0.60 4.80 -3.80
CA ILE A 103 0.08 6.10 -4.22
C ILE A 103 -0.95 5.91 -5.34
N GLU A 104 -0.62 5.12 -6.36
CA GLU A 104 -1.51 4.82 -7.48
C GLU A 104 -2.79 4.09 -7.05
N ILE A 105 -2.69 3.09 -6.18
CA ILE A 105 -3.87 2.41 -5.62
C ILE A 105 -4.76 3.41 -4.89
N SER A 106 -4.18 4.29 -4.06
CA SER A 106 -4.93 5.29 -3.31
C SER A 106 -5.62 6.31 -4.24
N ASP A 107 -4.91 6.82 -5.24
CA ASP A 107 -5.46 7.77 -6.20
C ASP A 107 -6.57 7.13 -7.05
N ALA A 108 -6.39 5.87 -7.48
CA ALA A 108 -7.42 5.12 -8.19
C ALA A 108 -8.68 4.91 -7.33
N LEU A 109 -8.53 4.56 -6.05
CA LEU A 109 -9.65 4.41 -5.12
C LEU A 109 -10.37 5.74 -4.88
N ARG A 110 -9.63 6.85 -4.79
CA ARG A 110 -10.20 8.19 -4.67
C ARG A 110 -11.03 8.57 -5.88
N LEU A 111 -10.54 8.27 -7.08
CA LEU A 111 -11.25 8.53 -8.35
C LEU A 111 -12.48 7.62 -8.52
N ALA A 112 -12.41 6.37 -8.05
CA ALA A 112 -13.52 5.42 -8.12
C ALA A 112 -14.63 5.70 -7.09
N THR A 113 -14.36 6.51 -6.06
CA THR A 113 -15.33 6.84 -5.02
C THR A 113 -16.25 7.96 -5.50
N PRO A 114 -17.58 7.78 -5.52
CA PRO A 114 -18.51 8.83 -5.92
C PRO A 114 -18.36 10.06 -5.00
N PRO A 115 -18.44 11.29 -5.54
CA PRO A 115 -18.45 12.50 -4.72
C PRO A 115 -19.72 12.52 -3.86
N GLY A 116 -19.66 12.02 -2.62
CA GLY A 116 -20.79 11.98 -1.70
C GLY A 116 -20.82 10.80 -0.71
N SER A 117 -19.98 9.78 -0.88
CA SER A 117 -19.97 8.61 0.03
C SER A 117 -19.14 8.81 1.31
N GLY A 118 -18.56 9.99 1.51
CA GLY A 118 -17.87 10.37 2.75
C GLY A 118 -18.84 11.06 3.72
N ASN A 119 -19.11 10.43 4.86
CA ASN A 119 -19.83 10.97 6.02
C ASN A 119 -21.36 11.12 5.90
N LEU A 120 -22.09 10.00 5.97
CA LEU A 120 -23.42 9.99 6.60
C LEU A 120 -23.25 10.07 8.12
N VAL A 121 -22.82 11.23 8.63
CA VAL A 121 -23.14 11.60 10.00
C VAL A 121 -24.62 12.01 9.96
N MET A 122 -25.50 11.10 10.39
CA MET A 122 -26.88 11.46 10.66
C MET A 122 -26.89 12.52 11.76
N VAL A 123 -27.12 13.77 11.37
CA VAL A 123 -27.51 14.82 12.31
C VAL A 123 -28.99 14.57 12.63
N PRO A 124 -29.38 14.38 13.90
CA PRO A 124 -30.79 14.21 14.24
C PRO A 124 -31.51 15.53 13.97
N SER A 125 -32.50 15.48 13.08
CA SER A 125 -33.42 16.59 12.83
C SER A 125 -34.27 16.82 14.08
N VAL A 126 -33.89 17.80 14.90
CA VAL A 126 -34.77 18.32 15.96
C VAL A 126 -35.81 19.20 15.27
N ALA A 127 -37.04 18.69 15.18
CA ALA A 127 -38.20 19.49 14.79
C ALA A 127 -38.53 20.47 15.93
N ALA A 128 -38.68 21.74 15.58
CA ALA A 128 -39.28 22.78 16.41
C ALA A 128 -40.76 22.94 16.04
#